data_AF-A0A0K8PJG0-F1
#
_entry.id   AF-A0A0K8PJG0-F1
#
_cell.length_a   1.000
_cell.length_b   1.000
_cell.length_c   1.000
_cell.angle_alpha   90.00
_cell.angle_beta   90.00
_cell.angle_gamma   90.00
#
_symmetry.space_group_name_H-M   'P 1'
#
loop_
_entity.id
_entity.type
_entity.pdbx_description
1 polymer ?
#
loop_
_entity_poly.entity_id
_entity_poly.type
_entity_poly.pdbx_seq_one_letter_code
_entity_poly.pdbx_strand_id
1 'polypeptide(L)'
;MNGASREALAAARERLDALTDSTSVDAGSLADELAAVTALLDREVSLRRVLTDPAQAGEAKAELAQRLLGTQVSGPAADLVAGMVRSRWSQSRDLVDALETLADTADLTAAQQAGKLDDVEDELFRFGRIVSGSTELRAALTDRKATTSAKSQLLRGLLGGRAQAATERLVTRLVTAPRGRSLESGLESLSKLAAERRDRMVAIVTSAVPLSDAQKQRLGAALAKLYGRKMHLNLDVDPEVLGGIRVQVGDEVINGSLADRIEDASRRLAG
;
A
#
# COMPACT_ATOMS: atom_id res chain seq x y z
N MET A 1 -14.08 2.64 4.56
CA MET A 1 -13.67 3.98 5.05
C MET A 1 -14.35 5.05 4.21
N ASN A 2 -14.85 6.13 4.83
CA ASN A 2 -15.59 7.21 4.16
C ASN A 2 -14.99 8.58 4.51
N GLY A 3 -15.21 9.58 3.64
CA GLY A 3 -14.84 10.98 3.87
C GLY A 3 -13.39 11.16 4.34
N ALA A 4 -13.23 11.76 5.52
CA ALA A 4 -11.93 12.09 6.10
C ALA A 4 -10.97 10.89 6.26
N SER A 5 -11.51 9.70 6.56
CA SER A 5 -10.65 8.51 6.71
C SER A 5 -10.04 8.08 5.37
N ARG A 6 -10.74 8.30 4.26
CA ARG A 6 -10.23 7.99 2.92
C ARG A 6 -9.11 8.95 2.53
N GLU A 7 -9.31 10.24 2.79
CA GLU A 7 -8.32 11.29 2.55
C GLU A 7 -7.07 11.08 3.42
N ALA A 8 -7.24 10.79 4.72
CA ALA A 8 -6.15 10.50 5.63
C ALA A 8 -5.32 9.27 5.18
N LEU A 9 -5.99 8.20 4.73
CA LEU A 9 -5.31 7.03 4.18
C LEU A 9 -4.56 7.37 2.88
N ALA A 10 -5.16 8.14 1.98
CA ALA A 10 -4.50 8.54 0.74
C ALA A 10 -3.21 9.34 1.01
N ALA A 11 -3.28 10.34 1.89
CA ALA A 11 -2.11 11.12 2.31
C ALA A 11 -1.04 10.27 3.02
N ALA A 12 -1.46 9.26 3.80
CA ALA A 12 -0.53 8.36 4.47
C ALA A 12 0.15 7.39 3.47
N ARG A 13 -0.57 6.92 2.45
CA ARG A 13 -0.01 6.11 1.35
C ARG A 13 1.03 6.90 0.56
N GLU A 14 0.75 8.15 0.22
CA GLU A 14 1.72 9.02 -0.46
C GLU A 14 3.00 9.21 0.34
N ARG A 15 2.90 9.42 1.67
CA ARG A 15 4.06 9.50 2.55
C ARG A 15 4.83 8.18 2.62
N LEU A 16 4.15 7.04 2.70
CA LEU A 16 4.79 5.73 2.66
C LEU A 16 5.54 5.51 1.34
N ASP A 17 4.93 5.86 0.21
CA ASP A 17 5.54 5.76 -1.11
C ASP A 17 6.80 6.64 -1.17
N ALA A 18 6.72 7.90 -0.73
CA ALA A 18 7.89 8.79 -0.67
C ALA A 18 9.03 8.25 0.21
N LEU A 19 8.70 7.62 1.34
CA LEU A 19 9.70 7.00 2.23
C LEU A 19 10.36 5.78 1.59
N THR A 20 9.56 4.91 0.96
CA THR A 20 10.02 3.62 0.42
C THR A 20 10.65 3.72 -0.98
N ASP A 21 10.38 4.80 -1.71
CA ASP A 21 11.07 5.12 -2.96
C ASP A 21 12.50 5.66 -2.71
N SER A 22 12.77 6.15 -1.49
CA SER A 22 14.13 6.47 -1.06
C SER A 22 14.88 5.18 -0.67
N THR A 23 16.08 4.97 -1.19
CA THR A 23 16.90 3.77 -0.86
C THR A 23 17.39 3.74 0.60
N SER A 24 17.05 4.75 1.40
CA SER A 24 17.45 4.90 2.79
C SER A 24 16.57 4.14 3.78
N VAL A 25 15.37 3.71 3.37
CA VAL A 25 14.41 3.04 4.26
C VAL A 25 14.20 1.61 3.80
N ASP A 26 14.47 0.65 4.68
CA ASP A 26 14.14 -0.75 4.43
C ASP A 26 12.62 -0.96 4.59
N ALA A 27 11.94 -1.23 3.48
CA ALA A 27 10.49 -1.37 3.45
C ALA A 27 9.99 -2.57 4.29
N GLY A 28 10.80 -3.62 4.40
CA GLY A 28 10.46 -4.80 5.22
C GLY A 28 10.45 -4.49 6.71
N SER A 29 11.50 -3.84 7.21
CA SER A 29 11.59 -3.39 8.61
C SER A 29 10.48 -2.39 8.93
N LEU A 30 10.19 -1.46 8.02
CA LEU A 30 9.08 -0.52 8.18
C LEU A 30 7.72 -1.26 8.26
N ALA A 31 7.51 -2.29 7.45
CA ALA A 31 6.30 -3.11 7.51
C ALA A 31 6.12 -3.78 8.88
N ASP A 32 7.19 -4.35 9.45
CA ASP A 32 7.17 -5.00 10.75
C ASP A 32 6.88 -4.00 11.89
N GLU A 33 7.50 -2.81 11.84
CA GLU A 33 7.24 -1.73 12.80
C GLU A 33 5.80 -1.23 12.74
N LEU A 34 5.26 -0.99 11.54
CA LEU A 34 3.87 -0.57 11.36
C LEU A 34 2.89 -1.66 11.80
N ALA A 35 3.19 -2.93 11.57
CA ALA A 35 2.41 -4.05 12.07
C ALA A 35 2.43 -4.13 13.60
N ALA A 36 3.58 -3.87 14.24
CA ALA A 36 3.68 -3.81 15.69
C ALA A 36 2.86 -2.65 16.29
N VAL A 37 2.92 -1.46 15.67
CA VAL A 37 2.11 -0.30 16.06
C VAL A 37 0.62 -0.61 15.87
N THR A 38 0.25 -1.27 14.78
CA THR A 38 -1.12 -1.73 14.53
C THR A 38 -1.62 -2.63 15.66
N ALA A 39 -0.83 -3.64 16.05
CA ALA A 39 -1.17 -4.55 17.15
C ALA A 39 -1.29 -3.83 18.50
N LEU A 40 -0.42 -2.85 18.77
CA LEU A 40 -0.49 -2.01 19.96
C LEU A 40 -1.80 -1.20 20.00
N LEU A 41 -2.13 -0.48 18.93
CA LEU A 41 -3.31 0.37 18.89
C LEU A 41 -4.62 -0.42 18.82
N ASP A 42 -4.57 -1.67 18.35
CA ASP A 42 -5.73 -2.56 18.42
C ASP A 42 -6.01 -2.99 19.87
N ARG A 43 -4.97 -3.36 20.62
CA ARG A 43 -5.06 -3.74 22.03
C ARG A 43 -5.41 -2.56 22.93
N GLU A 44 -4.73 -1.43 22.76
CA GLU A 44 -4.85 -0.26 23.64
C GLU A 44 -5.95 0.69 23.17
N VAL A 45 -7.21 0.29 23.41
CA VAL A 45 -8.40 1.06 22.97
C VAL A 45 -8.40 2.51 23.47
N SER A 46 -7.94 2.75 24.70
CA SER A 46 -7.86 4.09 25.28
C SER A 46 -6.88 4.98 24.53
N LEU A 47 -5.69 4.46 24.20
CA LEU A 47 -4.70 5.19 23.41
C LEU A 47 -5.23 5.50 22.01
N ARG A 48 -5.83 4.51 21.35
CA ARG A 48 -6.47 4.70 20.03
C ARG A 48 -7.53 5.79 20.05
N ARG A 49 -8.35 5.87 21.10
CA ARG A 49 -9.37 6.92 21.26
C ARG A 49 -8.74 8.31 21.38
N VAL A 50 -7.67 8.45 22.17
CA VAL A 50 -6.96 9.73 22.32
C VAL A 50 -6.33 10.16 20.98
N LEU A 51 -5.68 9.24 20.27
CA LEU A 51 -5.02 9.53 18.99
C LEU A 51 -5.99 9.80 17.83
N THR A 52 -7.28 9.49 18.00
CA THR A 52 -8.32 9.75 17.00
C THR A 52 -9.35 10.78 17.44
N ASP A 53 -9.15 11.41 18.61
CA ASP A 53 -10.04 12.43 19.14
C ASP A 53 -10.06 13.66 18.19
N PRO A 54 -11.23 14.05 17.65
CA PRO A 54 -11.35 15.24 16.81
C PRO A 54 -11.30 16.55 17.60
N ALA A 55 -11.50 16.54 18.93
CA ALA A 55 -11.43 17.74 19.77
C ALA A 55 -9.97 18.15 20.11
N GLN A 56 -9.02 17.22 19.97
CA GLN A 56 -7.61 17.45 20.22
C GLN A 56 -6.91 17.99 18.97
N ALA A 57 -6.01 18.96 19.16
CA ALA A 57 -5.19 19.48 18.07
C ALA A 57 -4.35 18.35 17.45
N GLY A 58 -4.27 18.32 16.11
CA GLY A 58 -3.53 17.31 15.37
C GLY A 58 -2.06 17.22 15.80
N GLU A 59 -1.42 18.36 16.08
CA GLU A 59 -0.02 18.40 16.50
C GLU A 59 0.19 17.80 17.89
N ALA A 60 -0.69 18.09 18.86
CA ALA A 60 -0.62 17.50 20.19
C ALA A 60 -0.74 15.97 20.15
N LYS A 61 -1.57 15.43 19.25
CA LYS A 61 -1.67 13.98 19.01
C LYS A 61 -0.40 13.41 18.37
N ALA A 62 0.20 14.12 17.42
CA ALA A 62 1.45 13.74 16.77
C ALA A 62 2.62 13.72 17.77
N GLU A 63 2.75 14.74 18.61
CA GLU A 63 3.75 14.80 19.68
C GLU A 63 3.57 13.66 20.69
N LEU A 64 2.33 13.33 21.05
CA LEU A 64 2.04 12.18 21.90
C LEU A 64 2.49 10.87 21.25
N ALA A 65 2.17 10.65 19.97
CA ALA A 65 2.60 9.47 19.23
C ALA A 65 4.13 9.37 19.16
N GLN A 66 4.82 10.47 18.86
CA GLN A 66 6.28 10.53 18.84
C GLN A 66 6.90 10.18 20.19
N ARG A 67 6.37 10.75 21.27
CA ARG A 67 6.87 10.48 22.63
C ARG A 67 6.70 9.02 23.04
N LEU A 68 5.62 8.36 22.61
CA LEU A 68 5.33 6.97 22.96
C LEU A 68 6.09 5.98 22.07
N LEU A 69 6.22 6.28 20.77
CA LEU A 69 6.71 5.33 19.77
C LEU A 69 8.15 5.59 19.32
N GLY A 70 8.66 6.81 19.42
CA GLY A 70 9.96 7.20 18.85
C GLY A 70 11.19 6.51 19.48
N THR A 71 11.01 5.79 20.60
CA THR A 71 12.05 4.92 21.18
C THR A 71 11.86 3.44 20.87
N GLN A 72 10.70 3.07 20.31
CA GLN A 72 10.27 1.69 20.07
C GLN A 72 10.35 1.31 18.59
N VAL A 73 10.25 2.29 17.69
CA VAL A 73 10.33 2.13 16.23
C VAL A 73 11.30 3.14 15.63
N SER A 74 11.70 2.92 14.38
CA SER A 74 12.53 3.85 13.62
C SER A 74 11.88 5.24 13.46
N GLY A 75 12.72 6.25 13.22
CA GLY A 75 12.28 7.62 12.93
C GLY A 75 11.24 7.70 11.80
N PRO A 76 11.50 7.09 10.61
CA PRO A 76 10.53 7.05 9.53
C PRO A 76 9.17 6.45 9.92
N ALA A 77 9.15 5.36 10.70
CA ALA A 77 7.91 4.74 11.17
C ALA A 77 7.17 5.66 12.15
N ALA A 78 7.89 6.26 13.11
CA ALA A 78 7.31 7.18 14.07
C ALA A 78 6.74 8.44 13.39
N ASP A 79 7.45 8.99 12.41
CA ASP A 79 7.01 10.15 11.61
C ASP A 79 5.77 9.84 10.76
N LEU A 80 5.71 8.65 10.15
CA LEU A 80 4.55 8.21 9.39
C LEU A 80 3.32 8.09 10.31
N VAL A 81 3.47 7.42 11.46
CA VAL A 81 2.38 7.30 12.45
C VAL A 81 1.96 8.67 12.98
N ALA A 82 2.90 9.56 13.27
CA ALA A 82 2.64 10.93 13.70
C ALA A 82 1.82 11.71 12.64
N GLY A 83 2.18 11.58 11.35
CA GLY A 83 1.43 12.17 10.24
C GLY A 83 0.01 11.61 10.11
N MET A 84 -0.18 10.32 10.39
CA MET A 84 -1.51 9.69 10.40
C MET A 84 -2.39 10.22 11.54
N VAL A 85 -1.87 10.32 12.76
CA VAL A 85 -2.67 10.79 13.92
C VAL A 85 -2.95 12.30 13.88
N ARG A 86 -2.13 13.07 13.15
CA ARG A 86 -2.40 14.49 12.86
C ARG A 86 -3.66 14.66 12.01
N SER A 87 -3.97 13.67 11.16
CA SER A 87 -5.11 13.68 10.26
C SER A 87 -6.43 13.40 10.99
N ARG A 88 -7.55 13.77 10.37
CA ARG A 88 -8.89 13.49 10.91
C ARG A 88 -9.37 12.10 10.48
N TRP A 89 -9.84 11.32 11.44
CA TRP A 89 -10.42 10.00 11.20
C TRP A 89 -11.92 10.02 11.50
N SER A 90 -12.72 9.38 10.65
CA SER A 90 -14.17 9.28 10.86
C SER A 90 -14.52 8.32 11.99
N GLN A 91 -13.72 7.28 12.19
CA GLN A 91 -13.88 6.30 13.26
C GLN A 91 -12.52 5.94 13.84
N SER A 92 -12.47 5.67 15.16
CA SER A 92 -11.21 5.30 15.83
C SER A 92 -10.56 4.03 15.25
N ARG A 93 -11.36 3.08 14.75
CA ARG A 93 -10.86 1.87 14.09
C ARG A 93 -10.19 2.14 12.74
N ASP A 94 -10.62 3.19 12.03
CA ASP A 94 -10.14 3.47 10.67
C ASP A 94 -8.63 3.77 10.67
N LEU A 95 -8.09 4.36 11.75
CA LEU A 95 -6.65 4.56 11.92
C LEU A 95 -5.88 3.23 11.96
N VAL A 96 -6.41 2.22 12.65
CA VAL A 96 -5.76 0.91 12.81
C VAL A 96 -5.88 0.09 11.51
N ASP A 97 -7.01 0.18 10.83
CA ASP A 97 -7.21 -0.43 9.51
C ASP A 97 -6.29 0.22 8.46
N ALA A 98 -6.09 1.54 8.55
CA ALA A 98 -5.14 2.25 7.71
C ALA A 98 -3.70 1.83 7.98
N LEU A 99 -3.29 1.72 9.25
CA LEU A 99 -1.94 1.29 9.63
C LEU A 99 -1.63 -0.13 9.13
N GLU A 100 -2.59 -1.05 9.22
CA GLU A 100 -2.44 -2.37 8.60
C GLU A 100 -2.26 -2.28 7.09
N THR A 101 -3.12 -1.50 6.43
CA THR A 101 -3.04 -1.33 4.99
C THR A 101 -1.65 -0.81 4.58
N LEU A 102 -1.06 0.10 5.36
CA LEU A 102 0.30 0.59 5.12
C LEU A 102 1.37 -0.45 5.42
N ALA A 103 1.22 -1.23 6.50
CA ALA A 103 2.13 -2.32 6.81
C ALA A 103 2.14 -3.39 5.69
N ASP A 104 0.96 -3.78 5.21
CA ASP A 104 0.83 -4.73 4.11
C ASP A 104 1.37 -4.14 2.79
N THR A 105 1.15 -2.85 2.54
CA THR A 105 1.73 -2.14 1.38
C THR A 105 3.26 -2.10 1.46
N ALA A 106 3.83 -1.88 2.64
CA ALA A 106 5.27 -1.88 2.86
C ALA A 106 5.89 -3.28 2.64
N ASP A 107 5.22 -4.35 3.09
CA ASP A 107 5.61 -5.74 2.81
C ASP A 107 5.63 -6.03 1.29
N LEU A 108 4.58 -5.60 0.57
CA LEU A 108 4.51 -5.73 -0.88
C LEU A 108 5.56 -4.88 -1.60
N THR A 109 5.89 -3.71 -1.06
CA THR A 109 6.95 -2.85 -1.57
C THR A 109 8.32 -3.51 -1.41
N ALA A 110 8.58 -4.14 -0.26
CA ALA A 110 9.81 -4.90 -0.04
C ALA A 110 9.90 -6.08 -1.03
N ALA A 111 8.80 -6.82 -1.23
CA ALA A 111 8.75 -7.90 -2.21
C ALA A 111 8.99 -7.38 -3.63
N GLN A 112 8.45 -6.23 -3.98
CA GLN A 112 8.67 -5.56 -5.27
C GLN A 112 10.14 -5.18 -5.47
N GLN A 113 10.78 -4.56 -4.46
CA GLN A 113 12.19 -4.19 -4.51
C GLN A 113 13.10 -5.43 -4.67
N ALA A 114 12.68 -6.57 -4.13
CA ALA A 114 13.35 -7.87 -4.33
C ALA A 114 13.02 -8.56 -5.66
N GLY A 115 12.15 -7.99 -6.51
CA GLY A 115 11.70 -8.60 -7.76
C GLY A 115 10.79 -9.83 -7.56
N LYS A 116 10.09 -9.89 -6.43
CA LYS A 116 9.28 -11.02 -5.97
C LYS A 116 7.78 -10.70 -5.85
N LEU A 117 7.33 -9.52 -6.28
CA LEU A 117 5.93 -9.13 -6.18
C LEU A 117 5.00 -10.07 -6.97
N ASP A 118 5.37 -10.45 -8.19
CA ASP A 118 4.60 -11.37 -9.03
C ASP A 118 4.44 -12.74 -8.35
N ASP A 119 5.52 -13.27 -7.75
CA ASP A 119 5.48 -14.52 -6.97
C ASP A 119 4.50 -14.40 -5.79
N VAL A 120 4.53 -13.28 -5.06
CA VAL A 120 3.65 -13.01 -3.90
C VAL A 120 2.18 -12.92 -4.32
N GLU A 121 1.88 -12.21 -5.41
CA GLU A 121 0.52 -12.08 -5.95
C GLU A 121 -0.08 -13.45 -6.28
N ASP A 122 0.68 -14.26 -7.03
CA ASP A 122 0.28 -15.61 -7.43
C ASP A 122 0.08 -16.54 -6.22
N GLU A 123 0.96 -16.44 -5.23
CA GLU A 123 0.88 -17.22 -3.99
C GLU A 123 -0.35 -16.85 -3.16
N LEU A 124 -0.66 -15.55 -3.00
CA LEU A 124 -1.86 -15.08 -2.30
C LEU A 124 -3.13 -15.59 -2.99
N PHE A 125 -3.19 -15.46 -4.32
CA PHE A 125 -4.31 -15.96 -5.12
C PHE A 125 -4.48 -17.48 -5.01
N ARG A 126 -3.38 -18.23 -5.12
CA ARG A 126 -3.38 -19.69 -4.97
C ARG A 126 -3.80 -20.12 -3.58
N PHE A 127 -3.29 -19.47 -2.54
CA PHE A 127 -3.66 -19.76 -1.15
C PHE A 127 -5.14 -19.50 -0.91
N GLY A 128 -5.70 -18.40 -1.42
CA GLY A 128 -7.13 -18.11 -1.39
C GLY A 128 -7.98 -19.22 -2.02
N ARG A 129 -7.56 -19.76 -3.16
CA ARG A 129 -8.25 -20.90 -3.80
C ARG A 129 -8.15 -22.19 -2.98
N ILE A 130 -6.99 -22.48 -2.39
CA ILE A 130 -6.79 -23.68 -1.54
C ILE A 130 -7.69 -23.60 -0.30
N VAL A 131 -7.71 -22.45 0.38
CA VAL A 131 -8.57 -22.23 1.57
C VAL A 131 -10.04 -22.35 1.20
N SER A 132 -10.46 -21.77 0.08
CA SER A 132 -11.86 -21.84 -0.38
C SER A 132 -12.28 -23.27 -0.76
N GLY A 133 -11.36 -24.07 -1.30
CA GLY A 133 -11.60 -25.47 -1.67
C GLY A 133 -11.54 -26.46 -0.50
N SER A 134 -10.98 -26.07 0.65
CA SER A 134 -10.82 -26.96 1.81
C SER A 134 -11.57 -26.41 3.04
N THR A 135 -12.75 -27.00 3.30
CA THR A 135 -13.57 -26.61 4.45
C THR A 135 -12.86 -26.85 5.79
N GLU A 136 -12.10 -27.93 5.91
CA GLU A 136 -11.33 -28.26 7.10
C GLU A 136 -10.22 -27.23 7.36
N LEU A 137 -9.44 -26.89 6.32
CA LEU A 137 -8.38 -25.88 6.44
C LEU A 137 -8.96 -24.52 6.83
N ARG A 138 -10.04 -24.11 6.16
CA ARG A 138 -10.74 -22.87 6.49
C ARG A 138 -11.24 -22.87 7.94
N ALA A 139 -11.84 -23.96 8.40
CA ALA A 139 -12.30 -24.08 9.78
C ALA A 139 -11.14 -23.96 10.77
N ALA A 140 -10.01 -24.62 10.52
CA ALA A 140 -8.84 -24.55 11.37
C ALA A 140 -8.25 -23.13 11.45
N LEU A 141 -8.16 -22.41 10.32
CA LEU A 141 -7.62 -21.05 10.28
C LEU A 141 -8.58 -20.02 10.91
N THR A 142 -9.89 -20.24 10.80
CA THR A 142 -10.91 -19.33 11.33
C THR A 142 -11.38 -19.67 12.75
N ASP A 143 -10.93 -20.79 13.33
CA ASP A 143 -11.31 -21.19 14.69
C ASP A 143 -10.87 -20.14 15.72
N ARG A 144 -11.84 -19.59 16.45
CA ARG A 144 -11.60 -18.58 17.49
C ARG A 144 -11.06 -19.18 18.79
N LYS A 145 -11.18 -20.50 18.99
CA LYS A 145 -10.65 -21.20 20.16
C LYS A 145 -9.17 -21.57 19.99
N ALA A 146 -8.70 -21.68 18.75
CA ALA A 146 -7.30 -21.97 18.45
C ALA A 146 -6.40 -20.78 18.85
N THR A 147 -5.26 -21.08 19.47
CA THR A 147 -4.28 -20.05 19.85
C THR A 147 -3.61 -19.47 18.61
N THR A 148 -3.17 -18.21 18.70
CA THR A 148 -2.38 -17.53 17.67
C THR A 148 -1.17 -18.36 17.25
N SER A 149 -0.46 -18.94 18.23
CA SER A 149 0.72 -19.79 18.00
C SER A 149 0.39 -21.05 17.18
N ALA A 150 -0.72 -21.73 17.48
CA ALA A 150 -1.14 -22.90 16.73
C ALA A 150 -1.47 -22.56 15.27
N LYS A 151 -2.15 -21.43 15.03
CA LYS A 151 -2.44 -20.95 13.67
C LYS A 151 -1.17 -20.58 12.90
N SER A 152 -0.24 -19.87 13.54
CA SER A 152 1.05 -19.52 12.94
C SER A 152 1.89 -20.76 12.62
N GLN A 153 1.87 -21.79 13.48
CA GLN A 153 2.57 -23.05 13.22
C GLN A 153 1.94 -23.81 12.05
N LEU A 154 0.61 -23.85 11.96
CA LEU A 154 -0.09 -24.42 10.81
C LEU A 154 0.30 -23.72 9.51
N LEU A 155 0.27 -22.38 9.50
CA LEU A 155 0.66 -21.60 8.32
C LEU A 155 2.13 -21.81 7.93
N ARG A 156 3.04 -21.86 8.91
CA ARG A 156 4.44 -22.18 8.65
C ARG A 156 4.61 -23.58 8.06
N GLY A 157 3.81 -24.56 8.48
CA GLY A 157 3.81 -25.90 7.87
C GLY A 157 3.28 -25.92 6.44
N LEU A 158 2.36 -25.02 6.08
CA LEU A 158 1.75 -24.94 4.76
C LEU A 158 2.58 -24.10 3.77
N LEU A 159 3.12 -22.97 4.22
CA LEU A 159 3.79 -21.96 3.41
C LEU A 159 5.32 -21.97 3.56
N GLY A 160 5.83 -22.41 4.71
CA GLY A 160 7.26 -22.34 5.02
C GLY A 160 8.10 -23.11 3.99
N GLY A 161 9.05 -22.41 3.38
CA GLY A 161 9.93 -22.95 2.33
C GLY A 161 9.24 -23.20 0.98
N ARG A 162 7.96 -22.86 0.82
CA ARG A 162 7.18 -23.02 -0.42
C ARG A 162 6.60 -21.70 -0.96
N ALA A 163 6.56 -20.67 -0.12
CA ALA A 163 6.09 -19.33 -0.45
C ALA A 163 7.15 -18.29 -0.09
N GLN A 164 7.03 -17.09 -0.66
CA GLN A 164 7.84 -15.95 -0.28
C GLN A 164 7.59 -15.54 1.18
N ALA A 165 8.63 -15.01 1.83
CA ALA A 165 8.52 -14.56 3.22
C ALA A 165 7.45 -13.47 3.41
N ALA A 166 7.26 -12.59 2.42
CA ALA A 166 6.20 -11.59 2.43
C ALA A 166 4.81 -12.24 2.45
N THR A 167 4.56 -13.26 1.64
CA THR A 167 3.30 -14.03 1.65
C THR A 167 3.04 -14.66 3.02
N GLU A 168 4.04 -15.31 3.61
CA GLU A 168 3.91 -15.91 4.94
C GLU A 168 3.54 -14.86 5.99
N ARG A 169 4.19 -13.70 5.99
CA ARG A 169 3.89 -12.58 6.90
C ARG A 169 2.47 -12.04 6.72
N LEU A 170 2.08 -11.71 5.48
CA LEU A 170 0.77 -11.16 5.16
C LEU A 170 -0.37 -12.11 5.57
N VAL A 171 -0.27 -13.39 5.19
CA VAL A 171 -1.28 -14.40 5.52
C VAL A 171 -1.32 -14.67 7.03
N THR A 172 -0.16 -14.75 7.68
CA THR A 172 -0.11 -14.94 9.14
C THR A 172 -0.76 -13.78 9.87
N ARG A 173 -0.48 -12.54 9.48
CA ARG A 173 -1.09 -11.35 10.07
C ARG A 173 -2.61 -11.36 9.90
N LEU A 174 -3.11 -11.67 8.70
CA LEU A 174 -4.53 -11.76 8.43
C LEU A 174 -5.25 -12.82 9.30
N VAL A 175 -4.65 -13.99 9.45
CA VAL A 175 -5.25 -15.11 10.20
C VAL A 175 -5.21 -14.87 11.71
N THR A 176 -4.15 -14.22 12.19
CA THR A 176 -3.94 -13.97 13.62
C THR A 176 -4.68 -12.74 14.13
N ALA A 177 -4.87 -11.73 13.27
CA ALA A 177 -5.59 -10.51 13.58
C ALA A 177 -6.63 -10.17 12.48
N PRO A 178 -7.70 -10.98 12.32
CA PRO A 178 -8.68 -10.82 11.24
C PRO A 178 -9.53 -9.55 11.35
N ARG A 179 -9.57 -8.93 12.54
CA ARG A 179 -10.28 -7.65 12.81
C ARG A 179 -11.72 -7.59 12.33
N GLY A 180 -12.42 -8.72 12.44
CA GLY A 180 -13.83 -8.84 12.05
C GLY A 180 -14.08 -9.10 10.56
N ARG A 181 -13.02 -9.19 9.74
CA ARG A 181 -13.12 -9.64 8.34
C ARG A 181 -13.18 -11.16 8.27
N SER A 182 -13.80 -11.67 7.20
CA SER A 182 -13.64 -13.08 6.83
C SER A 182 -12.25 -13.31 6.24
N LEU A 183 -11.77 -14.55 6.31
CA LEU A 183 -10.47 -14.92 5.74
C LEU A 183 -10.47 -14.70 4.22
N GLU A 184 -11.58 -15.03 3.55
CA GLU A 184 -11.76 -14.86 2.11
C GLU A 184 -11.68 -13.39 1.69
N SER A 185 -12.40 -12.50 2.39
CA SER A 185 -12.38 -11.06 2.09
C SER A 185 -11.01 -10.45 2.37
N GLY A 186 -10.32 -10.91 3.41
CA GLY A 186 -8.95 -10.48 3.70
C GLY A 186 -7.96 -10.89 2.62
N LEU A 187 -8.01 -12.14 2.16
CA LEU A 187 -7.13 -12.64 1.10
C LEU A 187 -7.39 -11.92 -0.22
N GLU A 188 -8.66 -11.69 -0.57
CA GLU A 188 -9.03 -10.89 -1.74
C GLU A 188 -8.48 -9.46 -1.64
N SER A 189 -8.55 -8.84 -0.46
CA SER A 189 -8.00 -7.50 -0.22
C SER A 189 -6.49 -7.46 -0.38
N LEU A 190 -5.76 -8.48 0.11
CA LEU A 190 -4.32 -8.60 -0.06
C LEU A 190 -3.93 -8.82 -1.52
N SER A 191 -4.63 -9.70 -2.24
CA SER A 191 -4.41 -9.91 -3.68
C SER A 191 -4.66 -8.63 -4.47
N LYS A 192 -5.73 -7.88 -4.15
CA LYS A 192 -6.01 -6.58 -4.76
C LYS A 192 -4.91 -5.57 -4.48
N LEU A 193 -4.39 -5.50 -3.26
CA LEU A 193 -3.30 -4.60 -2.90
C LEU A 193 -2.00 -4.95 -3.65
N ALA A 194 -1.70 -6.25 -3.81
CA ALA A 194 -0.57 -6.73 -4.60
C ALA A 194 -0.72 -6.35 -6.08
N ALA A 195 -1.90 -6.56 -6.66
CA ALA A 195 -2.21 -6.18 -8.03
C ALA A 195 -2.11 -4.65 -8.26
N GLU A 196 -2.71 -3.84 -7.37
CA GLU A 196 -2.59 -2.37 -7.41
C GLU A 196 -1.11 -1.93 -7.37
N ARG A 197 -0.28 -2.61 -6.58
CA ARG A 197 1.16 -2.32 -6.52
C ARG A 197 1.89 -2.72 -7.81
N ARG A 198 1.49 -3.83 -8.42
CA ARG A 198 2.02 -4.31 -9.70
C ARG A 198 1.64 -3.37 -10.84
N ASP A 199 0.40 -2.90 -10.90
CA ASP A 199 -0.07 -1.97 -11.92
C ASP A 199 0.69 -0.65 -11.89
N ARG A 200 1.13 -0.22 -10.71
CA ARG A 200 2.06 0.93 -10.55
C ARG A 200 3.47 0.68 -11.08
N MET A 201 3.77 -0.50 -11.62
CA MET A 201 5.00 -0.76 -12.37
C MET A 201 4.82 -0.58 -13.88
N VAL A 202 3.58 -0.42 -14.35
CA VAL A 202 3.26 -0.24 -15.76
C VAL A 202 2.88 1.22 -16.00
N ALA A 203 3.61 1.86 -16.92
CA ALA A 203 3.28 3.18 -17.42
C ALA A 203 2.65 3.01 -18.81
N ILE A 204 1.37 3.34 -18.94
CA ILE A 204 0.68 3.41 -20.22
C ILE A 204 0.99 4.78 -20.83
N VAL A 205 1.67 4.78 -21.97
CA VAL A 205 2.10 5.98 -22.66
C VAL A 205 1.32 6.08 -23.95
N THR A 206 0.37 7.02 -24.01
CA THR A 206 -0.41 7.33 -25.20
C THR A 206 0.24 8.49 -25.95
N SER A 207 0.48 8.28 -27.25
CA SER A 207 1.14 9.25 -28.12
C SER A 207 0.44 9.35 -29.47
N ALA A 208 0.47 10.53 -30.08
CA ALA A 208 -0.12 10.75 -31.40
C ALA A 208 0.57 9.97 -32.52
N VAL A 209 1.85 9.65 -32.33
CA VAL A 209 2.71 8.93 -33.28
C VAL A 209 3.59 7.93 -32.55
N PRO A 210 3.97 6.80 -33.18
CA PRO A 210 4.86 5.83 -32.57
C PRO A 210 6.17 6.47 -32.09
N LEU A 211 6.52 6.25 -30.82
CA LEU A 211 7.79 6.71 -30.27
C LEU A 211 8.98 5.91 -30.84
N SER A 212 10.06 6.62 -31.14
CA SER A 212 11.35 5.99 -31.50
C SER A 212 12.00 5.33 -30.26
N ASP A 213 12.90 4.37 -30.47
CA ASP A 213 13.56 3.66 -29.36
C ASP A 213 14.38 4.59 -28.45
N ALA A 214 14.98 5.64 -29.01
CA ALA A 214 15.67 6.68 -28.25
C ALA A 214 14.70 7.46 -27.33
N GLN A 215 13.49 7.75 -27.80
CA GLN A 215 12.45 8.40 -26.98
C GLN A 215 11.93 7.46 -25.89
N LYS A 216 11.71 6.18 -26.21
CA LYS A 216 11.32 5.16 -25.22
C LYS A 216 12.33 5.04 -24.09
N GLN A 217 13.63 4.97 -24.42
CA GLN A 217 14.69 4.90 -23.42
C GLN A 217 14.75 6.15 -22.55
N ARG A 218 14.65 7.34 -23.15
CA ARG A 218 14.63 8.61 -22.39
C ARG A 218 13.42 8.70 -21.46
N LEU A 219 12.23 8.32 -21.94
CA LEU A 219 11.01 8.33 -21.14
C LEU A 219 11.09 7.30 -20.00
N GLY A 220 11.54 6.09 -20.30
CA GLY A 220 11.76 5.04 -19.30
C GLY A 220 12.76 5.46 -18.23
N ALA A 221 13.86 6.12 -18.61
CA ALA A 221 14.84 6.66 -17.67
C ALA A 221 14.28 7.81 -16.83
N ALA A 222 13.48 8.70 -17.42
CA ALA A 222 12.84 9.79 -16.70
C ALA A 222 11.81 9.27 -15.68
N LEU A 223 10.96 8.33 -16.09
CA LEU A 223 9.99 7.68 -15.20
C LEU A 223 10.70 6.85 -14.13
N ALA A 224 11.78 6.14 -14.48
CA ALA A 224 12.56 5.40 -13.50
C ALA A 224 13.25 6.30 -12.48
N LYS A 225 13.67 7.50 -12.88
CA LYS A 225 14.20 8.51 -11.96
C LYS A 225 13.09 9.12 -11.08
N LEU A 226 11.91 9.36 -11.65
CA LEU A 226 10.78 9.95 -10.93
C LEU A 226 10.21 9.00 -9.88
N TYR A 227 10.03 7.73 -10.24
CA TYR A 227 9.44 6.69 -9.39
C TYR A 227 10.48 5.81 -8.68
N GLY A 228 11.78 6.11 -8.84
CA GLY A 228 12.88 5.40 -8.19
C GLY A 228 13.10 3.94 -8.64
N ARG A 229 12.41 3.46 -9.68
CA ARG A 229 12.46 2.04 -10.12
C ARG A 229 12.21 1.87 -11.61
N LYS A 230 12.70 0.77 -12.19
CA LYS A 230 12.42 0.44 -13.60
C LYS A 230 10.93 0.17 -13.79
N MET A 231 10.35 0.82 -14.79
CA MET A 231 8.94 0.67 -15.16
C MET A 231 8.80 0.00 -16.52
N HIS A 232 7.76 -0.81 -16.67
CA HIS A 232 7.35 -1.33 -17.97
C HIS A 232 6.52 -0.27 -18.69
N LEU A 233 6.98 0.15 -19.88
CA LEU A 233 6.24 1.09 -20.72
C LEU A 233 5.32 0.30 -21.65
N ASN A 234 4.01 0.51 -21.53
CA ASN A 234 3.05 0.06 -22.53
C ASN A 234 2.74 1.24 -23.46
N LEU A 235 3.05 1.11 -24.74
CA LEU A 235 2.94 2.21 -25.71
C LEU A 235 1.65 2.07 -26.51
N ASP A 236 0.79 3.07 -26.44
CA ASP A 236 -0.43 3.15 -27.23
C ASP A 236 -0.35 4.35 -28.19
N VAL A 237 -0.86 4.15 -29.41
CA VAL A 237 -0.85 5.17 -30.46
C VAL A 237 -2.28 5.59 -30.74
N ASP A 238 -2.63 6.79 -30.30
CA ASP A 238 -3.95 7.36 -30.46
C ASP A 238 -3.87 8.66 -31.31
N PRO A 239 -4.33 8.62 -32.57
CA PRO A 239 -4.34 9.78 -33.46
C PRO A 239 -5.22 10.94 -32.98
N GLU A 240 -6.16 10.72 -32.04
CA GLU A 240 -7.00 11.77 -31.47
C GLU A 240 -6.22 12.69 -30.51
N VAL A 241 -5.05 12.25 -30.03
CA VAL A 241 -4.16 13.09 -29.23
C VAL A 241 -3.55 14.17 -30.13
N LEU A 242 -3.99 15.42 -29.97
CA LEU A 242 -3.60 16.59 -30.79
C LEU A 242 -2.14 17.07 -30.59
N GLY A 243 -1.26 16.19 -30.12
CA GLY A 243 0.16 16.43 -29.92
C GLY A 243 0.60 16.35 -28.46
N GLY A 244 1.78 15.78 -28.23
CA GLY A 244 2.36 15.53 -26.90
C GLY A 244 2.28 14.07 -26.48
N ILE A 245 2.55 13.82 -25.19
CA ILE A 245 2.48 12.49 -24.57
C ILE A 245 1.55 12.52 -23.36
N ARG A 246 0.74 11.48 -23.20
CA ARG A 246 -0.03 11.21 -21.98
C ARG A 246 0.55 9.96 -21.34
N VAL A 247 0.95 10.05 -20.08
CA VAL A 247 1.51 8.93 -19.33
C VAL A 247 0.59 8.63 -18.16
N GLN A 248 0.09 7.41 -18.06
CA GLN A 248 -0.71 6.93 -16.95
C GLN A 248 0.04 5.84 -16.18
N VAL A 249 0.15 6.00 -14.86
CA VAL A 249 0.79 5.04 -13.94
C VAL A 249 -0.20 4.70 -12.83
N GLY A 250 -0.81 3.51 -12.88
CA GLY A 250 -1.94 3.17 -12.01
C GLY A 250 -3.07 4.20 -12.15
N ASP A 251 -3.36 4.91 -11.05
CA ASP A 251 -4.39 5.97 -10.97
C ASP A 251 -3.87 7.38 -11.32
N GLU A 252 -2.55 7.55 -11.46
CA GLU A 252 -1.95 8.85 -11.75
C GLU A 252 -1.85 9.08 -13.26
N VAL A 253 -2.23 10.28 -13.71
CA VAL A 253 -2.11 10.68 -15.13
C VAL A 253 -1.23 11.93 -15.22
N ILE A 254 -0.11 11.80 -15.92
CA ILE A 254 0.80 12.88 -16.28
C ILE A 254 0.53 13.25 -17.73
N ASN A 255 -0.09 14.41 -17.94
CA ASN A 255 -0.38 14.93 -19.28
C ASN A 255 0.68 15.94 -19.72
N GLY A 256 1.32 15.67 -20.85
CA GLY A 256 2.17 16.61 -21.59
C GLY A 256 1.57 17.01 -22.93
N SER A 257 0.24 16.92 -23.09
CA SER A 257 -0.46 17.20 -24.35
C SER A 257 -0.59 18.70 -24.64
N LEU A 258 -0.59 19.08 -25.92
CA LEU A 258 -0.83 20.46 -26.34
C LEU A 258 -2.28 20.90 -26.08
N ALA A 259 -3.22 19.96 -26.15
CA ALA A 259 -4.64 20.19 -25.90
C ALA A 259 -4.89 20.69 -24.47
N ASP A 260 -4.30 20.03 -23.47
CA ASP A 260 -4.46 20.43 -22.06
C ASP A 260 -3.83 21.81 -21.78
N ARG A 261 -2.70 22.14 -22.42
CA ARG A 261 -2.09 23.47 -22.31
C ARG A 261 -2.98 24.58 -22.88
N ILE A 262 -3.72 24.29 -23.94
CA ILE A 262 -4.69 25.22 -24.53
C ILE A 262 -5.93 25.35 -23.63
N GLU A 263 -6.40 24.24 -23.06
CA GLU A 263 -7.56 24.23 -22.15
C GLU A 263 -7.27 24.93 -20.81
N ASP A 264 -6.07 24.75 -20.25
CA ASP A 264 -5.59 25.49 -19.07
C ASP A 264 -5.41 26.97 -19.35
N ALA A 265 -4.86 27.33 -20.51
CA ALA A 265 -4.75 28.73 -20.92
C ALA A 265 -6.14 29.37 -21.12
N SER A 266 -7.08 28.64 -21.72
CA SER A 266 -8.46 29.10 -21.91
C SER A 266 -9.19 29.28 -20.59
N ARG A 267 -9.07 28.34 -19.64
CA ARG A 267 -9.64 28.48 -18.29
C ARG A 267 -9.07 29.66 -17.51
N ARG A 268 -7.78 29.95 -17.65
CA ARG A 268 -7.12 31.11 -17.01
C ARG A 268 -7.47 32.46 -17.65
N LEU A 269 -7.95 32.46 -18.89
CA LEU A 269 -8.41 33.66 -19.60
C LEU A 269 -9.91 33.90 -19.43
N ALA A 270 -10.67 32.87 -19.05
CA ALA A 270 -12.12 32.93 -18.85
C ALA A 270 -12.57 33.18 -17.39
N GLY A 271 -11.62 33.34 -16.46
CA GLY A 271 -11.85 33.76 -15.07
C GLY A 271 -11.17 35.08 -14.76
#